data_AF-A0A519YYB6-F1
#
_entry.id   AF-A0A519YYB6-F1
#
_cell.length_a   1.000
_cell.length_b   1.000
_cell.length_c   1.000
_cell.angle_alpha   90.00
_cell.angle_beta   90.00
_cell.angle_gamma   90.00
#
_symmetry.space_group_name_H-M   'P 1'
#
loop_
_entity.id
_entity.type
_entity.pdbx_description
1 polymer ?
#
loop_
_entity_poly.entity_id
_entity_poly.type
_entity_poly.pdbx_seq_one_letter_code
_entity_poly.pdbx_strand_id
1 'polypeptide(L)' 'MIRCLVIDDEPPALAILADYIGQVPFLKLYATTTDPI' A
#
# COMPACT_ATOMS: atom_id res chain seq x y z
N MET A 1 10.10 11.98 1.86
CA MET A 1 8.90 11.13 1.92
C MET A 1 8.65 10.55 0.54
N ILE A 2 8.60 9.23 0.44
CA ILE A 2 8.26 8.50 -0.79
C ILE A 2 6.76 8.16 -0.71
N ARG A 3 6.00 8.49 -1.75
CA ARG A 3 4.57 8.17 -1.82
C ARG A 3 4.40 6.79 -2.44
N CYS A 4 3.59 5.96 -1.82
CA CYS A 4 3.35 4.58 -2.22
C CYS A 4 1.91 4.40 -2.70
N LEU A 5 1.74 3.73 -3.84
CA LEU A 5 0.47 3.20 -4.33
C LEU A 5 0.62 1.68 -4.36
N VAL A 6 -0.32 0.97 -3.76
CA VAL A 6 -0.31 -0.50 -3.77
C VAL A 6 -1.45 -0.99 -4.66
N ILE A 7 -1.11 -1.87 -5.60
CA ILE A 7 -2.04 -2.48 -6.55
C ILE A 7 -1.87 -3.99 -6.40
N ASP A 8 -2.91 -4.67 -5.96
CA ASP A 8 -2.91 -6.12 -5.74
C ASP A 8 -4.34 -6.64 -5.82
N ASP A 9 -4.57 -7.76 -6.52
CA ASP A 9 -5.89 -8.36 -6.71
C ASP A 9 -6.39 -9.12 -5.47
N GLU A 10 -5.54 -9.33 -4.47
CA GLU A 10 -5.90 -9.98 -3.21
C GLU A 10 -6.06 -8.97 -2.05
N PRO A 11 -7.30 -8.79 -1.51
CA PRO A 11 -7.52 -7.87 -0.38
C PRO A 11 -6.65 -8.10 0.87
N PRO A 12 -6.31 -9.34 1.27
CA PRO A 12 -5.40 -9.58 2.38
C PRO A 12 -3.99 -9.04 2.15
N ALA A 13 -3.48 -9.12 0.91
CA ALA A 13 -2.16 -8.61 0.56
C ALA A 13 -2.09 -7.09 0.69
N LEU A 14 -3.15 -6.38 0.26
CA LEU A 14 -3.27 -4.94 0.44
C LEU A 14 -3.19 -4.53 1.92
N ALA A 15 -3.85 -5.27 2.81
CA ALA A 15 -3.82 -4.98 4.25
C ALA A 15 -2.40 -5.16 4.84
N ILE A 16 -1.72 -6.26 4.47
CA ILE A 16 -0.35 -6.54 4.93
C ILE A 16 0.63 -5.46 4.44
N LEU A 17 0.55 -5.07 3.17
CA LEU A 17 1.43 -4.06 2.58
C LEU A 17 1.17 -2.67 3.18
N ALA A 18 -0.09 -2.32 3.45
CA ALA A 18 -0.43 -1.08 4.13
C ALA A 18 0.20 -1.00 5.53
N ASP A 19 0.14 -2.11 6.28
CA ASP A 19 0.74 -2.21 7.62
C ASP A 19 2.26 -2.06 7.57
N TYR A 20 2.94 -2.74 6.64
CA TYR A 20 4.40 -2.61 6.50
C TYR A 20 4.83 -1.21 6.05
N ILE A 21 4.06 -0.56 5.16
CA ILE A 21 4.33 0.83 4.78
C ILE A 21 4.21 1.75 6.00
N GLY A 22 3.25 1.51 6.90
CA GLY A 22 3.08 2.28 8.14
C GLY A 22 4.23 2.14 9.14
N GLN A 23 5.00 1.06 9.07
CA GLN A 23 6.16 0.82 9.95
C GLN A 23 7.42 1.57 9.49
N VAL A 24 7.46 2.10 8.26
CA VAL A 24 8.65 2.75 7.69
C VAL A 24 8.46 4.28 7.66
N PRO A 25 9.18 5.06 8.51
CA PRO A 25 8.89 6.48 8.73
C PRO A 25 8.97 7.41 7.52
N PHE A 26 9.69 7.01 6.47
CA PHE A 26 9.88 7.81 5.25
C PHE A 26 8.96 7.42 4.10
N LEU A 27 8.16 6.36 4.25
CA LEU A 27 7.13 5.95 3.30
C LEU A 27 5.77 6.54 3.70
N LYS A 28 4.91 6.80 2.72
CA LYS A 28 3.53 7.24 2.94
C LYS A 28 2.61 6.56 1.94
N LEU A 29 1.73 5.69 2.44
CA LEU A 29 0.67 5.10 1.64
C LEU A 29 -0.32 6.19 1.19
N TYR A 30 -0.52 6.30 -0.12
CA TYR A 30 -1.44 7.25 -0.72
C TYR A 30 -2.79 6.59 -1.02
N ALA A 31 -2.78 5.40 -1.60
CA ALA A 31 -3.97 4.60 -1.85
C ALA A 31 -3.59 3.11 -2.02
N THR A 32 -4.61 2.26 -1.87
CA THR A 32 -4.60 0.86 -2.28
C THR A 32 -5.72 0.64 -3.29
N THR A 33 -5.52 -0.23 -4.26
CA THR A 33 -6.56 -0.60 -5.23
C THR A 33 -6.42 -2.07 -5.63
N THR A 34 -7.55 -2.73 -5.85
CA THR A 34 -7.62 -4.05 -6.49
C THR A 34 -7.79 -3.93 -8.01
N ASP A 35 -8.10 -2.74 -8.50
CA ASP A 35 -8.21 -2.42 -9.92
C ASP A 35 -6.90 -1.77 -10.38
N PRO A 36 -6.19 -2.33 -11.38
CA PRO A 36 -5.02 -1.70 -11.95
C PRO A 36 -5.31 -0.43 -12.78
N ILE A 37 -6.59 -0.02 -12.95
CA ILE A 37 -7.00 1.14 -13.77
C ILE A 37 -7.97 2.08 -13.02
#